data_AF-E4SIX2-F1
#
_entry.id   AF-E4SIX2-F1
#
_cell.length_a   1.000
_cell.length_b   1.000
_cell.length_c   1.000
_cell.angle_alpha   90.00
_cell.angle_beta   90.00
_cell.angle_gamma   90.00
#
_symmetry.space_group_name_H-M   'P 1'
#
loop_
_entity.id
_entity.type
_entity.pdbx_description
1 polymer ?
#
loop_
_entity_poly.entity_id
_entity_poly.type
_entity_poly.pdbx_seq_one_letter_code
_entity_poly.pdbx_strand_id
1 'polypeptide(L)'
;MSEEIQNQNVNNNQSNEEKATQMANESNNLQDMMALIDKQEKSSEIASLTGKPTFLTINKDKKNEYTLEVIFPGVAKASSLRDDARTPMGIIDQTYFMKNVAIKELIVRPKIYSLDWFDKRGGYDDAYNKILDWFRSSINGEAYSEED
;
A
#
# COMPACT_ATOMS: atom_id res chain seq x y z
N MET A 1 -73.86 13.15 -40.00
CA MET A 1 -73.40 13.25 -38.59
C MET A 1 -72.57 12.00 -38.33
N SER A 2 -71.29 12.02 -38.01
CA SER A 2 -70.27 13.07 -37.92
C SER A 2 -68.92 12.35 -38.07
N GLU A 3 -68.01 13.01 -38.78
CA GLU A 3 -66.57 13.15 -38.54
C GLU A 3 -65.63 11.96 -38.27
N GLU A 4 -64.44 12.14 -38.87
CA GLU A 4 -63.20 11.37 -38.90
C GLU A 4 -62.60 11.09 -37.52
N ILE A 5 -61.81 10.01 -37.40
CA ILE A 5 -60.42 10.13 -36.90
C ILE A 5 -59.51 9.23 -37.75
N GLN A 6 -58.66 9.91 -38.50
CA GLN A 6 -57.42 9.40 -39.10
C GLN A 6 -56.52 8.84 -37.99
N ASN A 7 -56.05 7.59 -38.09
CA ASN A 7 -54.90 7.19 -37.28
C ASN A 7 -53.63 7.48 -38.08
N GLN A 8 -53.11 8.68 -37.88
CA GLN A 8 -51.83 9.12 -38.37
C GLN A 8 -50.71 8.30 -37.72
N ASN A 9 -49.94 7.65 -38.60
CA ASN A 9 -48.52 7.42 -38.54
C ASN A 9 -47.77 8.14 -37.39
N VAL A 10 -47.14 7.38 -36.49
CA VAL A 10 -45.95 7.85 -35.75
C VAL A 10 -44.77 6.96 -36.15
N ASN A 11 -44.17 7.40 -37.25
CA ASN A 11 -42.80 7.22 -37.70
C ASN A 11 -41.82 6.66 -36.65
N ASN A 12 -41.51 5.37 -36.77
CA ASN A 12 -40.25 4.78 -36.30
C ASN A 12 -39.11 5.29 -37.19
N ASN A 13 -38.67 6.52 -37.01
CA ASN A 13 -37.48 7.09 -37.67
C ASN A 13 -36.71 8.00 -36.72
N GLN A 14 -36.49 7.52 -35.49
CA GLN A 14 -35.43 8.07 -34.63
C GLN A 14 -34.12 7.50 -35.18
N SER A 15 -33.44 8.35 -35.95
CA SER A 15 -32.35 8.04 -36.89
C SER A 15 -31.30 7.08 -36.32
N ASN A 16 -31.00 6.01 -37.07
CA ASN A 16 -29.87 5.13 -36.80
C ASN A 16 -28.53 5.88 -36.82
N GLU A 17 -28.45 7.04 -37.48
CA GLU A 17 -27.26 7.89 -37.52
C GLU A 17 -27.07 8.67 -36.20
N GLU A 18 -28.15 9.11 -35.55
CA GLU A 18 -28.07 9.77 -34.24
C GLU A 18 -27.62 8.79 -33.15
N LYS A 19 -28.12 7.55 -33.18
CA LYS A 19 -27.64 6.47 -32.30
C LYS A 19 -26.19 6.10 -32.59
N ALA A 20 -25.79 5.98 -33.86
CA ALA A 20 -24.40 5.68 -34.22
C ALA A 20 -23.43 6.79 -33.80
N THR A 21 -23.83 8.05 -33.93
CA THR A 21 -23.02 9.21 -33.52
C THR A 21 -22.93 9.33 -32.00
N GLN A 22 -24.01 9.03 -31.26
CA GLN A 22 -23.99 8.94 -29.79
C GLN A 22 -23.10 7.78 -29.31
N MET A 23 -23.22 6.59 -29.89
CA MET A 23 -22.36 5.44 -29.56
C MET A 23 -20.89 5.70 -29.91
N ALA A 24 -20.60 6.39 -31.02
CA ALA A 24 -19.23 6.78 -31.37
C ALA A 24 -18.66 7.83 -30.40
N ASN A 25 -19.45 8.83 -30.01
CA ASN A 25 -19.04 9.83 -29.03
C ASN A 25 -18.86 9.26 -27.63
N GLU A 26 -19.73 8.34 -27.19
CA GLU A 26 -19.56 7.58 -25.94
C GLU A 26 -18.34 6.67 -25.99
N SER A 27 -18.11 5.98 -27.11
CA SER A 27 -16.92 5.14 -27.31
C SER A 27 -15.62 5.97 -27.30
N ASN A 28 -15.62 7.15 -27.91
CA ASN A 28 -14.47 8.08 -27.89
C ASN A 28 -14.24 8.63 -26.48
N ASN A 29 -15.30 8.99 -25.76
CA ASN A 29 -15.22 9.44 -24.36
C ASN A 29 -14.67 8.33 -23.45
N LEU A 30 -15.11 7.08 -23.63
CA LEU A 30 -14.59 5.94 -22.89
C LEU A 30 -13.11 5.67 -23.19
N GLN A 31 -12.67 5.78 -24.45
CA GLN A 31 -11.25 5.65 -24.81
C GLN A 31 -10.39 6.77 -24.20
N ASP A 32 -10.88 8.00 -24.23
CA ASP A 32 -10.20 9.14 -23.59
C ASP A 32 -10.11 8.95 -22.07
N MET A 33 -11.17 8.44 -21.43
CA MET A 33 -11.16 8.09 -20.01
C MET A 33 -10.16 6.97 -19.69
N MET A 34 -10.08 5.92 -20.52
CA MET A 34 -9.09 4.85 -20.36
C MET A 34 -7.66 5.40 -20.48
N ALA A 35 -7.39 6.25 -21.48
CA ALA A 35 -6.08 6.87 -21.65
C ALA A 35 -5.69 7.79 -20.48
N LEU A 36 -6.65 8.49 -19.89
CA LEU A 36 -6.44 9.29 -18.68
C LEU A 36 -6.12 8.40 -17.47
N ILE A 37 -6.83 7.27 -17.29
CA ILE A 37 -6.55 6.30 -16.24
C ILE A 37 -5.16 5.69 -16.40
N ASP A 38 -4.79 5.26 -17.61
CA ASP A 38 -3.47 4.68 -17.90
C ASP A 38 -2.34 5.70 -17.66
N LYS A 39 -2.56 6.96 -18.02
CA LYS A 39 -1.60 8.03 -17.75
C LYS A 39 -1.47 8.28 -16.24
N GLN A 40 -2.59 8.30 -15.53
CA GLN A 40 -2.61 8.49 -14.09
C GLN A 40 -1.88 7.35 -13.38
N GLU A 41 -2.17 6.10 -13.74
CA GLU A 41 -1.53 4.90 -13.19
C GLU A 41 -0.01 4.97 -13.32
N LYS A 42 0.50 5.19 -14.54
CA LYS A 42 1.94 5.35 -14.79
C LYS A 42 2.57 6.50 -14.01
N SER A 43 1.86 7.64 -13.89
CA SER A 43 2.37 8.79 -13.14
C SER A 43 2.33 8.60 -11.62
N SER A 44 1.58 7.63 -11.13
CA SER A 44 1.45 7.31 -9.70
C SER A 44 2.45 6.25 -9.23
N GLU A 45 3.24 5.68 -10.13
CA GLU A 45 4.29 4.72 -9.79
C GLU A 45 5.34 5.35 -8.87
N ILE A 46 5.65 4.63 -7.79
CA ILE A 46 6.77 4.95 -6.90
C ILE A 46 7.91 3.95 -7.11
N ALA A 47 9.13 4.36 -6.77
CA ALA A 47 10.25 3.44 -6.79
C ALA A 47 10.03 2.30 -5.78
N SER A 48 10.22 1.05 -6.20
CA SER A 48 10.10 -0.10 -5.31
C SER A 48 11.05 0.03 -4.11
N LEU A 49 10.51 -0.20 -2.92
CA LEU A 49 11.25 -0.27 -1.65
C LEU A 49 11.71 -1.71 -1.33
N THR A 50 11.19 -2.70 -2.06
CA THR A 50 11.45 -4.12 -1.81
C THR A 50 12.94 -4.43 -1.99
N GLY A 51 13.53 -5.14 -1.03
CA GLY A 51 14.93 -5.57 -1.11
C GLY A 51 15.96 -4.46 -0.87
N LYS A 52 15.53 -3.20 -0.70
CA LYS A 52 16.44 -2.10 -0.40
C LYS A 52 16.73 -2.04 1.10
N PRO A 53 18.00 -2.01 1.52
CA PRO A 53 18.35 -1.88 2.93
C PRO A 53 17.98 -0.49 3.45
N THR A 54 17.47 -0.45 4.67
CA THR A 54 17.29 0.76 5.48
C THR A 54 18.03 0.57 6.80
N PHE A 55 18.59 1.64 7.35
CA PHE A 55 19.35 1.61 8.60
C PHE A 55 18.57 2.36 9.67
N LEU A 56 18.29 1.68 10.78
CA LEU A 56 17.56 2.21 11.91
C LEU A 56 18.51 2.36 13.10
N THR A 57 18.57 3.56 13.67
CA THR A 57 19.42 3.85 14.84
C THR A 57 18.61 3.67 16.11
N ILE A 58 19.00 2.72 16.95
CA ILE A 58 18.32 2.42 18.21
C ILE A 58 19.13 3.00 19.37
N ASN A 59 18.44 3.51 20.39
CA ASN A 59 18.99 4.21 21.53
C ASN A 59 19.85 5.42 21.13
N LYS A 60 19.40 6.19 20.13
CA LYS A 60 20.07 7.42 19.67
C LYS A 60 20.49 8.29 20.86
N ASP A 61 21.73 8.76 20.84
CA ASP A 61 22.36 9.62 21.87
C ASP A 61 22.54 8.96 23.26
N LYS A 62 22.39 7.64 23.36
CA LYS A 62 22.65 6.89 24.60
C LYS A 62 23.93 6.05 24.47
N LYS A 63 24.51 5.66 25.61
CA LYS A 63 25.75 4.85 25.66
C LYS A 63 25.66 3.52 24.89
N ASN A 64 24.45 2.99 24.76
CA ASN A 64 24.13 1.71 24.13
C ASN A 64 23.44 1.90 22.77
N GLU A 65 23.79 2.95 22.05
CA GLU A 65 23.37 3.17 20.67
C GLU A 65 23.85 2.04 19.75
N TYR A 66 22.99 1.59 18.83
CA TYR A 66 23.36 0.64 17.79
C TYR A 66 22.46 0.77 16.56
N THR A 67 22.96 0.30 15.42
CA THR A 67 22.21 0.31 14.15
C THR A 67 21.68 -1.07 13.81
N LEU A 68 20.46 -1.12 13.29
CA LEU A 68 19.85 -2.29 12.65
C LEU A 68 19.74 -2.04 11.15
N GLU A 69 20.23 -2.97 10.34
CA GLU A 69 19.96 -3.02 8.90
C GLU A 69 18.69 -3.87 8.71
N VAL A 70 17.68 -3.27 8.09
CA VAL A 70 16.39 -3.89 7.80
C VAL A 70 16.09 -3.86 6.30
N ILE A 71 15.37 -4.87 5.81
CA ILE A 71 14.97 -4.95 4.40
C ILE A 71 13.46 -5.13 4.29
N PHE A 72 12.81 -4.30 3.47
CA PHE A 72 11.39 -4.44 3.22
C PHE A 72 11.11 -5.66 2.33
N PRO A 73 10.26 -6.62 2.76
CA PRO A 73 10.04 -7.87 2.04
C PRO A 73 9.06 -7.73 0.86
N GLY A 74 8.53 -6.54 0.62
CA GLY A 74 7.48 -6.28 -0.37
C GLY A 74 6.07 -6.37 0.24
N VAL A 75 5.12 -5.65 -0.36
CA VAL A 75 3.78 -5.37 0.22
C VAL A 75 2.98 -6.64 0.51
N ALA A 76 3.00 -7.63 -0.39
CA ALA A 76 2.23 -8.86 -0.19
C ALA A 76 2.67 -9.63 1.07
N LYS A 77 3.99 -9.86 1.22
CA LYS A 77 4.55 -10.53 2.39
C LYS A 77 4.42 -9.66 3.64
N ALA A 78 4.72 -8.36 3.54
CA ALA A 78 4.58 -7.43 4.66
C ALA A 78 3.14 -7.37 5.20
N SER A 79 2.14 -7.37 4.33
CA SER A 79 0.73 -7.36 4.75
C SER A 79 0.35 -8.62 5.51
N SER A 80 0.76 -9.80 5.02
CA SER A 80 0.57 -11.06 5.74
C SER A 80 1.21 -11.03 7.13
N LEU A 81 2.48 -10.62 7.20
CA LEU A 81 3.22 -10.54 8.47
C LEU A 81 2.59 -9.56 9.46
N ARG A 82 2.09 -8.42 8.97
CA ARG A 82 1.37 -7.43 9.79
C ARG A 82 0.11 -8.04 10.39
N ASP A 83 -0.66 -8.75 9.56
CA ASP A 83 -1.95 -9.30 9.97
C ASP A 83 -1.77 -10.48 10.94
N ASP A 84 -0.75 -11.32 10.72
CA ASP A 84 -0.36 -12.41 11.64
C ASP A 84 0.08 -11.88 13.01
N ALA A 85 0.67 -10.68 13.06
CA ALA A 85 1.14 -10.07 14.30
C ALA A 85 0.04 -9.34 15.09
N ARG A 86 -1.22 -9.36 14.64
CA ARG A 86 -2.31 -8.69 15.36
C ARG A 86 -2.87 -9.55 16.47
N THR A 87 -3.13 -8.90 17.59
CA THR A 87 -4.02 -9.40 18.64
C THR A 87 -5.46 -9.47 18.13
N PRO A 88 -6.36 -10.20 18.82
CA PRO A 88 -7.80 -10.20 18.50
C PRO A 88 -8.46 -8.81 18.50
N MET A 89 -7.86 -7.83 19.18
CA MET A 89 -8.34 -6.44 19.21
C MET A 89 -7.80 -5.59 18.05
N GLY A 90 -7.03 -6.17 17.14
CA GLY A 90 -6.46 -5.49 15.96
C GLY A 90 -5.18 -4.69 16.22
N ILE A 91 -4.70 -4.67 17.46
CA ILE A 91 -3.43 -4.03 17.84
C ILE A 91 -2.26 -4.97 17.51
N ILE A 92 -1.13 -4.45 17.07
CA ILE A 92 0.09 -5.23 16.85
C ILE A 92 0.60 -5.74 18.20
N ASP A 93 0.70 -7.06 18.35
CA ASP A 93 1.38 -7.70 19.48
C ASP A 93 2.89 -7.45 19.34
N GLN A 94 3.44 -6.63 20.23
CA GLN A 94 4.85 -6.24 20.22
C GLN A 94 5.79 -7.44 20.31
N THR A 95 5.54 -8.38 21.24
CA THR A 95 6.40 -9.54 21.46
C THR A 95 6.36 -10.48 20.27
N TYR A 96 5.17 -10.73 19.72
CA TYR A 96 5.03 -11.53 18.52
C TYR A 96 5.72 -10.87 17.33
N PHE A 97 5.47 -9.57 17.12
CA PHE A 97 6.07 -8.81 16.02
C PHE A 97 7.59 -8.85 16.08
N MET A 98 8.19 -8.53 17.23
CA MET A 98 9.65 -8.53 17.36
C MET A 98 10.25 -9.92 17.13
N LYS A 99 9.64 -10.97 17.70
CA LYS A 99 10.16 -12.34 17.62
C LYS A 99 9.97 -13.00 16.26
N ASN A 100 8.79 -12.84 15.66
CA ASN A 100 8.38 -13.60 14.48
C ASN A 100 8.44 -12.80 13.19
N VAL A 101 8.35 -11.47 13.26
CA VAL A 101 8.38 -10.60 12.09
C VAL A 101 9.74 -9.91 12.02
N ALA A 102 10.08 -9.05 12.97
CA ALA A 102 11.29 -8.25 12.90
C ALA A 102 12.56 -9.11 12.84
N ILE A 103 12.81 -9.97 13.83
CA ILE A 103 14.05 -10.77 13.91
C ILE A 103 14.18 -11.80 12.78
N LYS A 104 13.07 -12.39 12.35
CA LYS A 104 13.10 -13.49 11.36
C LYS A 104 13.08 -13.00 9.92
N GLU A 105 12.35 -11.93 9.65
CA GLU A 105 11.99 -11.53 8.28
C GLU A 105 12.53 -10.17 7.87
N LEU A 106 12.71 -9.23 8.81
CA LEU A 106 13.02 -7.83 8.50
C LEU A 106 14.48 -7.47 8.78
N ILE A 107 14.99 -7.82 9.96
CA ILE A 107 16.35 -7.49 10.40
C ILE A 107 17.32 -8.45 9.71
N VAL A 108 18.19 -7.89 8.87
CA VAL A 108 19.24 -8.66 8.19
C VAL A 108 20.59 -8.53 8.90
N ARG A 109 20.86 -7.38 9.54
CA ARG A 109 22.04 -7.19 10.39
C ARG A 109 21.76 -6.34 11.63
N PRO A 110 22.42 -6.60 12.76
CA PRO A 110 23.26 -7.78 13.02
C PRO A 110 22.42 -9.07 13.07
N LYS A 111 23.06 -10.24 13.08
CA LYS A 111 22.30 -11.49 13.20
C LYS A 111 21.76 -11.62 14.62
N ILE A 112 20.44 -11.52 14.75
CA ILE A 112 19.69 -11.71 15.99
C ILE A 112 18.97 -13.06 15.91
N TYR A 113 18.99 -13.81 17.01
CA TYR A 113 18.38 -15.15 17.08
C TYR A 113 17.18 -15.23 18.03
N SER A 114 17.14 -14.36 19.03
CA SER A 114 16.09 -14.30 20.04
C SER A 114 15.96 -12.90 20.63
N LEU A 115 14.91 -12.69 21.41
CA LEU A 115 14.68 -11.45 22.15
C LEU A 115 15.77 -11.19 23.21
N ASP A 116 16.39 -12.23 23.76
CA ASP A 116 17.47 -12.11 24.77
C ASP A 116 18.69 -11.32 24.26
N TRP A 117 18.80 -11.13 22.95
CA TRP A 117 19.81 -10.25 22.35
C TRP A 117 19.71 -8.81 22.88
N PHE A 118 18.50 -8.36 23.21
CA PHE A 118 18.24 -7.04 23.78
C PHE A 118 18.62 -6.95 25.27
N ASP A 119 18.74 -8.05 26.01
CA ASP A 119 19.13 -8.01 27.44
C ASP A 119 20.50 -7.35 27.66
N LYS A 120 21.41 -7.55 26.70
CA LYS A 120 22.79 -7.01 26.75
C LYS A 120 22.93 -5.63 26.12
N ARG A 121 21.92 -5.18 25.38
CA ARG A 121 21.97 -3.94 24.57
C ARG A 121 20.94 -2.90 24.98
N GLY A 122 19.89 -3.27 25.69
CA GLY A 122 18.73 -2.42 25.94
C GLY A 122 18.00 -2.03 24.65
N GLY A 123 17.08 -1.07 24.74
CA GLY A 123 16.40 -0.49 23.58
C GLY A 123 15.34 -1.37 22.92
N TYR A 124 14.79 -2.36 23.62
CA TYR A 124 13.76 -3.25 23.05
C TYR A 124 12.52 -2.48 22.54
N ASP A 125 11.99 -1.57 23.36
CA ASP A 125 10.80 -0.77 22.99
C ASP A 125 11.12 0.24 21.87
N ASP A 126 12.31 0.85 21.92
CA ASP A 126 12.76 1.79 20.89
C ASP A 126 12.97 1.08 19.54
N ALA A 127 13.59 -0.10 19.55
CA ALA A 127 13.70 -0.97 18.38
C ALA A 127 12.33 -1.34 17.84
N TYR A 128 11.39 -1.73 18.70
CA TYR A 128 10.03 -2.05 18.28
C TYR A 128 9.36 -0.88 17.57
N ASN A 129 9.34 0.30 18.18
CA ASN A 129 8.68 1.48 17.61
C ASN A 129 9.32 1.86 16.27
N LYS A 130 10.65 1.98 16.20
CA LYS A 130 11.35 2.35 14.97
C LYS A 130 11.14 1.35 13.84
N ILE A 131 11.24 0.04 14.13
CA ILE A 131 11.01 -0.99 13.12
C ILE A 131 9.55 -0.99 12.67
N LEU A 132 8.59 -0.86 13.59
CA LEU A 132 7.17 -0.87 13.26
C LEU A 132 6.78 0.34 12.42
N ASP A 133 7.28 1.53 12.75
CA ASP A 133 7.02 2.75 12.00
C ASP A 133 7.61 2.67 10.60
N TRP A 134 8.90 2.29 10.49
CA TRP A 134 9.53 2.01 9.20
C TRP A 134 8.76 0.98 8.36
N PHE A 135 8.32 -0.11 9.00
CA PHE A 135 7.59 -1.18 8.33
C PHE A 135 6.23 -0.70 7.81
N ARG A 136 5.51 0.13 8.58
CA ARG A 136 4.22 0.71 8.17
C ARG A 136 4.39 1.72 7.04
N SER A 137 5.34 2.65 7.14
CA SER A 137 5.66 3.58 6.06
C SER A 137 6.01 2.84 4.77
N SER A 138 6.81 1.77 4.87
CA SER A 138 7.17 0.96 3.71
C SER A 138 5.97 0.24 3.07
N ILE A 139 5.01 -0.25 3.87
CA ILE A 139 3.74 -0.81 3.36
C ILE A 139 2.95 0.25 2.59
N ASN A 140 2.96 1.49 3.06
CA ASN A 140 2.24 2.62 2.45
C ASN A 140 2.99 3.22 1.24
N GLY A 141 4.20 2.74 0.93
CA GLY A 141 5.03 3.29 -0.14
C GLY A 141 5.71 4.61 0.21
N GLU A 142 5.78 4.94 1.49
CA GLU A 142 6.39 6.17 1.99
C GLU A 142 7.88 5.95 2.27
N ALA A 143 8.69 6.96 1.97
CA ALA A 143 10.08 6.98 2.41
C ALA A 143 10.12 7.14 3.93
N TYR A 144 10.87 6.26 4.61
CA TYR A 144 11.08 6.41 6.05
C TYR A 144 12.18 7.42 6.32
N SER A 145 11.86 8.44 7.11
CA SER A 145 12.83 9.36 7.71
C SER A 145 12.80 9.17 9.22
N GLU A 146 13.95 8.97 9.84
CA GLU A 146 14.04 9.10 11.30
C GLU A 146 13.80 10.58 11.65
N GLU A 147 12.73 10.86 12.42
CA GLU A 147 12.57 12.20 13.01
C GLU A 147 13.72 12.43 14.00
N ASP A 148 14.29 13.64 13.96
CA ASP A 148 15.52 13.98 14.69
C ASP A 148 15.34 14.16 16.20
#